data_AF-A0A7W0KIM0-F1
#
_entry.id   AF-A0A7W0KIM0-F1
#
_cell.length_a   1.000
_cell.length_b   1.000
_cell.length_c   1.000
_cell.angle_alpha   90.00
_cell.angle_beta   90.00
_cell.angle_gamma   90.00
#
_symmetry.space_group_name_H-M   'P 1'
#
loop_
_entity.id
_entity.type
_entity.pdbx_description
1 polymer ?
#
loop_
_entity_poly.entity_id
_entity_poly.type
_entity_poly.pdbx_seq_one_letter_code
_entity_poly.pdbx_strand_id
1 'polypeptide(L)'
;FGRQIDGLRRGVDLLVATPGRLNDLINQRACDLGDVSIAILDEADHMADMGFLPQVRKLLDQVRPGGQRLLFSATLDGDVDKLVRQYLSHPVTHSVAPATAGVVEMDHHVITVSADDKLDVVSEIASRDGKTMFFVRTKHGADRLAKKLGQVGVRAGSLHGGKSQGQRTRTLAQFKDGLVPVLIATDVAARGIHVDNVGLVVHVDPPADPKDYLHRAGRTARAGESGTVLTLVLPHQRREVDQMARKAGVSPTRSSARPGDVELASLTGARRPSGVALMAAPADTETRRHPRSGGPRRASAPGRDGVSTSSSGGQSRTRGYRGAGHGSAAPRSAAPGSARIAGGAVGRSEAGHSRSGSPRGRRTARSY
;
A
#
# COMPACT_ATOMS: atom_id res chain seq x y z
N PHE A 1 14.90 1.08 -13.57
CA PHE A 1 14.81 2.48 -14.00
C PHE A 1 14.80 2.56 -15.52
N GLY A 2 15.92 2.34 -16.23
CA GLY A 2 15.93 1.99 -17.68
C GLY A 2 14.95 2.83 -18.52
N ARG A 3 13.88 2.20 -19.03
CA ARG A 3 12.79 2.84 -19.81
C ARG A 3 12.30 4.20 -19.30
N GLN A 4 12.32 4.47 -17.99
CA GLN A 4 11.96 5.79 -17.44
C GLN A 4 13.04 6.85 -17.72
N ILE A 5 14.31 6.47 -17.55
CA ILE A 5 15.48 7.30 -17.88
C ILE A 5 15.57 7.50 -19.41
N ASP A 6 15.31 6.44 -20.18
CA ASP A 6 15.31 6.48 -21.65
C ASP A 6 14.14 7.30 -22.23
N GLY A 7 13.10 7.54 -21.43
CA GLY A 7 12.03 8.49 -21.72
C GLY A 7 12.46 9.93 -21.43
N LEU A 8 12.90 10.20 -20.19
CA LEU A 8 13.36 11.53 -19.76
C LEU A 8 14.50 12.08 -20.66
N ARG A 9 15.42 11.21 -21.11
CA ARG A 9 16.51 11.54 -22.04
C ARG A 9 16.07 12.01 -23.43
N ARG A 10 14.79 11.89 -23.80
CA ARG A 10 14.25 12.38 -25.08
C ARG A 10 13.69 13.80 -24.97
N GLY A 11 13.70 14.38 -23.77
CA GLY A 11 12.86 15.53 -23.41
C GLY A 11 11.45 15.08 -23.01
N VAL A 12 10.85 15.80 -22.06
CA VAL A 12 9.44 15.66 -21.67
C VAL A 12 8.88 17.04 -21.34
N ASP A 13 7.77 17.41 -21.99
CA ASP A 13 7.07 18.67 -21.72
C ASP A 13 6.14 18.58 -20.49
N LEU A 14 5.73 17.36 -20.14
CA LEU A 14 4.87 17.04 -19.00
C LEU A 14 5.34 15.77 -18.30
N LEU A 15 5.46 15.82 -16.98
CA LEU A 15 5.94 14.71 -16.15
C LEU A 15 4.97 14.42 -15.00
N VAL A 16 4.32 13.25 -15.03
CA VAL A 16 3.53 12.73 -13.90
C VAL A 16 4.37 11.73 -13.12
N ALA A 17 4.61 11.98 -11.84
CA ALA A 17 5.44 11.12 -10.99
C ALA A 17 5.03 11.18 -9.51
N THR A 18 5.16 10.05 -8.80
CA THR A 18 5.01 10.03 -7.34
C THR A 18 6.28 10.56 -6.65
N PRO A 19 6.18 11.26 -5.49
CA PRO A 19 7.30 11.99 -4.91
C PRO A 19 8.57 11.14 -4.68
N GLY A 20 8.40 9.92 -4.16
CA GLY A 20 9.52 8.99 -3.96
C GLY A 20 10.25 8.65 -5.26
N ARG A 21 9.52 8.30 -6.33
CA ARG A 21 10.12 7.93 -7.62
C ARG A 21 10.75 9.12 -8.33
N LEU A 22 10.19 10.33 -8.19
CA LEU A 22 10.81 11.52 -8.77
C LEU A 22 12.14 11.83 -8.07
N ASN A 23 12.15 11.78 -6.73
CA ASN A 23 13.37 11.93 -5.93
C ASN A 23 14.41 10.84 -6.26
N ASP A 24 14.03 9.57 -6.47
CA ASP A 24 14.93 8.50 -6.95
C ASP A 24 15.64 8.88 -8.25
N LEU A 25 14.92 9.47 -9.21
CA LEU A 25 15.41 9.80 -10.55
C LEU A 25 16.31 11.05 -10.53
N ILE A 26 15.97 12.05 -9.72
CA ILE A 26 16.80 13.23 -9.48
C ILE A 26 18.11 12.84 -8.78
N ASN A 27 18.06 11.99 -7.76
CA ASN A 27 19.26 11.49 -7.07
C ASN A 27 20.17 10.66 -8.02
N GLN A 28 19.59 10.02 -9.05
CA GLN A 28 20.31 9.34 -10.14
C GLN A 28 20.83 10.30 -11.25
N ARG A 29 20.61 11.61 -11.13
CA ARG A 29 20.86 12.63 -12.17
C ARG A 29 20.20 12.30 -13.52
N ALA A 30 19.03 11.66 -13.46
CA ALA A 30 18.22 11.26 -14.61
C ALA A 30 17.03 12.20 -14.88
N CYS A 31 16.76 13.14 -13.97
CA CYS A 31 15.75 14.18 -14.08
C CYS A 31 16.30 15.45 -13.41
N ASP A 32 15.92 16.61 -13.94
CA ASP A 32 16.07 17.92 -13.30
C ASP A 32 14.70 18.64 -13.33
N LEU A 33 14.52 19.68 -12.50
CA LEU A 33 13.29 20.46 -12.37
C LEU A 33 13.50 21.98 -12.58
N GLY A 34 14.73 22.44 -12.86
CA GLY A 34 15.07 23.87 -12.99
C GLY A 34 14.33 24.64 -14.10
N ASP A 35 13.77 23.93 -15.09
CA ASP A 35 12.97 24.50 -16.19
C ASP A 35 11.46 24.33 -16.01
N VAL A 36 11.00 23.70 -14.92
CA VAL A 36 9.57 23.53 -14.64
C VAL A 36 8.93 24.88 -14.32
N SER A 37 8.07 25.35 -15.22
CA SER A 37 7.31 26.62 -15.09
C SER A 37 5.93 26.45 -14.46
N ILE A 38 5.38 25.23 -14.45
CA ILE A 38 4.09 24.89 -13.83
C ILE A 38 4.28 23.63 -12.99
N ALA A 39 3.98 23.70 -11.69
CA ALA A 39 3.98 22.55 -10.79
C ALA A 39 2.58 22.29 -10.22
N ILE A 40 2.13 21.04 -10.28
CA ILE A 40 0.83 20.61 -9.77
C ILE A 40 1.05 19.61 -8.63
N LEU A 41 0.39 19.84 -7.51
CA LEU A 41 0.30 18.91 -6.39
C LEU A 41 -1.14 18.40 -6.28
N ASP A 42 -1.39 17.16 -6.68
CA ASP A 42 -2.70 16.52 -6.66
C ASP A 42 -2.79 15.45 -5.56
N GLU A 43 -3.99 15.22 -4.99
CA GLU A 43 -4.21 14.43 -3.76
C GLU A 43 -3.23 14.82 -2.61
N ALA A 44 -3.09 16.13 -2.33
CA ALA A 44 -2.08 16.66 -1.40
C ALA A 44 -2.25 16.19 0.06
N ASP A 45 -3.49 16.04 0.51
CA ASP A 45 -3.90 15.41 1.77
C ASP A 45 -3.53 13.91 1.83
N HIS A 46 -3.78 13.13 0.78
CA HIS A 46 -3.36 11.73 0.74
C HIS A 46 -1.82 11.60 0.77
N MET A 47 -1.07 12.54 0.20
CA MET A 47 0.38 12.62 0.39
C MET A 47 0.80 13.03 1.80
N ALA A 48 -0.02 13.81 2.51
CA ALA A 48 0.16 14.08 3.94
C ALA A 48 -0.03 12.81 4.78
N ASP A 49 -1.14 12.10 4.58
CA ASP A 49 -1.48 10.84 5.24
C ASP A 49 -0.54 9.66 4.87
N MET A 50 0.31 9.83 3.85
CA MET A 50 1.40 8.89 3.49
C MET A 50 2.78 9.34 3.99
N GLY A 51 2.89 10.50 4.65
CA GLY A 51 4.15 11.05 5.14
C GLY A 51 5.11 11.50 4.03
N PHE A 52 4.62 11.76 2.81
CA PHE A 52 5.44 12.17 1.67
C PHE A 52 5.78 13.65 1.62
N LEU A 53 5.28 14.47 2.54
CA LEU A 53 5.47 15.92 2.48
C LEU A 53 6.93 16.38 2.58
N PRO A 54 7.85 15.75 3.33
CA PRO A 54 9.27 16.08 3.28
C PRO A 54 9.87 15.91 1.87
N GLN A 55 9.43 14.89 1.13
CA GLN A 55 9.83 14.64 -0.26
C GLN A 55 9.16 15.63 -1.22
N VAL A 56 7.87 15.94 -1.03
CA VAL A 56 7.15 16.98 -1.81
C VAL A 56 7.81 18.34 -1.66
N ARG A 57 8.14 18.76 -0.43
CA ARG A 57 8.84 20.02 -0.15
C ARG A 57 10.17 20.08 -0.90
N LYS A 58 11.03 19.07 -0.72
CA LYS A 58 12.31 18.96 -1.47
C LYS A 58 12.13 19.06 -3.00
N LEU A 59 11.04 18.53 -3.56
CA LEU A 59 10.76 18.63 -5.00
C LEU A 59 10.33 20.04 -5.41
N LEU A 60 9.42 20.67 -4.67
CA LEU A 60 8.96 22.04 -4.91
C LEU A 60 10.07 23.10 -4.69
N ASP A 61 11.03 22.81 -3.81
CA ASP A 61 12.24 23.62 -3.57
C ASP A 61 13.23 23.57 -4.76
N GLN A 62 13.13 22.57 -5.65
CA GLN A 62 13.95 22.43 -6.86
C GLN A 62 13.25 22.95 -8.14
N VAL A 63 11.95 23.29 -8.05
CA VAL A 63 11.19 23.92 -9.15
C VAL A 63 11.52 25.41 -9.21
N ARG A 64 11.62 25.96 -10.42
CA ARG A 64 11.96 27.36 -10.69
C ARG A 64 11.09 28.35 -9.87
N PRO A 65 11.69 29.31 -9.14
CA PRO A 65 10.94 30.40 -8.50
C PRO A 65 10.11 31.20 -9.51
N GLY A 66 8.93 31.68 -9.09
CA GLY A 66 8.03 32.45 -9.95
C GLY A 66 7.19 31.62 -10.94
N GLY A 67 7.37 30.29 -11.01
CA GLY A 67 6.48 29.39 -11.75
C GLY A 67 5.07 29.31 -11.14
N GLN A 68 4.08 28.99 -11.98
CA GLN A 68 2.71 28.75 -11.52
C GLN A 68 2.65 27.48 -10.68
N ARG A 69 1.91 27.51 -9.56
CA ARG A 69 1.74 26.36 -8.67
C ARG A 69 0.25 26.13 -8.40
N LEU A 70 -0.19 24.89 -8.56
CA LEU A 70 -1.56 24.45 -8.29
C LEU A 70 -1.54 23.36 -7.21
N LEU A 71 -2.51 23.38 -6.31
CA LEU A 71 -2.68 22.38 -5.26
C LEU A 71 -4.14 21.93 -5.23
N PHE A 72 -4.35 20.62 -5.33
CA PHE A 72 -5.64 19.96 -5.23
C PHE A 72 -5.62 19.01 -4.02
N SER A 73 -6.69 19.06 -3.23
CA SER A 73 -6.82 18.37 -1.94
C SER A 73 -8.30 18.33 -1.58
N ALA A 74 -8.78 17.24 -0.99
CA ALA A 74 -10.14 17.16 -0.43
C ALA A 74 -10.21 17.81 0.97
N THR A 75 -9.12 17.77 1.74
CA THR A 75 -8.96 18.49 3.01
C THR A 75 -7.80 19.50 2.97
N LEU A 76 -7.95 20.58 3.74
CA LEU A 76 -6.92 21.63 3.93
C LEU A 76 -6.45 21.67 5.39
N ASP A 77 -6.20 20.50 5.98
CA ASP A 77 -5.83 20.35 7.39
C ASP A 77 -4.32 20.27 7.63
N GLY A 78 -3.90 20.67 8.84
CA GLY A 78 -2.59 20.36 9.42
C GLY A 78 -1.40 20.79 8.57
N ASP A 79 -0.77 19.83 7.89
CA ASP A 79 0.43 20.05 7.09
C ASP A 79 0.14 20.46 5.63
N VAL A 80 -1.09 20.31 5.13
CA VAL A 80 -1.48 20.79 3.78
C VAL A 80 -1.54 22.32 3.74
N ASP A 81 -2.13 22.95 4.77
CA ASP A 81 -2.13 24.41 4.95
C ASP A 81 -0.69 24.99 4.99
N LYS A 82 0.27 24.26 5.59
CA LYS A 82 1.68 24.66 5.57
C LYS A 82 2.27 24.67 4.15
N LEU A 83 1.87 23.72 3.28
CA LEU A 83 2.28 23.73 1.86
C LEU A 83 1.64 24.89 1.10
N VAL A 84 0.36 25.15 1.32
CA VAL A 84 -0.35 26.31 0.74
C VAL A 84 0.39 27.60 1.07
N ARG A 85 0.68 27.85 2.36
CA ARG A 85 1.37 29.07 2.82
C ARG A 85 2.83 29.18 2.37
N GLN A 86 3.54 28.06 2.26
CA GLN A 86 4.97 28.06 1.91
C GLN A 86 5.21 28.13 0.39
N TYR A 87 4.35 27.52 -0.43
CA TYR A 87 4.62 27.35 -1.86
C TYR A 87 3.67 28.10 -2.80
N LEU A 88 2.46 28.48 -2.38
CA LEU A 88 1.54 29.23 -3.24
C LEU A 88 1.64 30.74 -2.96
N SER A 89 1.79 31.53 -4.02
CA SER A 89 1.84 33.00 -3.93
C SER A 89 0.50 33.59 -4.36
N HIS A 90 -0.20 34.26 -3.44
CA HIS A 90 -1.54 34.82 -3.65
C HIS A 90 -2.55 33.82 -4.30
N PRO A 91 -2.74 32.61 -3.75
CA PRO A 91 -3.62 31.61 -4.35
C PRO A 91 -5.08 32.06 -4.40
N VAL A 92 -5.74 31.82 -5.54
CA VAL A 92 -7.19 31.90 -5.65
C VAL A 92 -7.78 30.58 -5.16
N THR A 93 -8.33 30.58 -3.94
CA THR A 93 -8.99 29.40 -3.36
C THR A 93 -10.32 29.13 -4.04
N HIS A 94 -10.35 28.18 -4.98
CA HIS A 94 -11.60 27.63 -5.49
C HIS A 94 -12.03 26.42 -4.64
N SER A 95 -12.88 26.66 -3.64
CA SER A 95 -13.63 25.58 -2.99
C SER A 95 -14.91 25.35 -3.77
N VAL A 96 -15.03 24.17 -4.38
CA VAL A 96 -16.36 23.61 -4.65
C VAL A 96 -16.98 23.36 -3.29
N ALA A 97 -18.10 24.02 -2.98
CA ALA A 97 -18.81 23.75 -1.74
C ALA A 97 -19.14 22.25 -1.67
N PRO A 98 -18.92 21.57 -0.53
CA PRO A 98 -19.32 20.17 -0.38
C PRO A 98 -20.81 20.10 -0.70
N ALA A 99 -21.21 19.20 -1.61
CA ALA A 99 -22.52 19.27 -2.24
C ALA A 99 -23.64 19.28 -1.18
N THR A 100 -24.24 20.45 -0.94
CA THR A 100 -25.35 20.66 0.01
C THR A 100 -26.68 20.20 -0.60
N ALA A 101 -26.63 19.10 -1.33
CA ALA A 101 -27.69 18.42 -2.04
C ALA A 101 -27.25 16.96 -2.23
N GLY A 102 -27.58 16.10 -1.27
CA GLY A 102 -27.20 14.68 -1.28
C GLY A 102 -25.83 14.40 -0.65
N VAL A 103 -25.82 14.17 0.66
CA VAL A 103 -25.01 13.06 1.17
C VAL A 103 -25.54 11.83 0.44
N VAL A 104 -24.72 11.20 -0.41
CA VAL A 104 -25.13 9.93 -1.03
C VAL A 104 -25.22 8.92 0.11
N GLU A 105 -26.45 8.49 0.42
CA GLU A 105 -26.73 7.85 1.70
C GLU A 105 -26.01 6.50 1.79
N MET A 106 -25.02 6.45 2.69
CA MET A 106 -24.16 5.29 2.90
C MET A 106 -24.68 4.50 4.10
N ASP A 107 -25.14 3.29 3.85
CA ASP A 107 -25.52 2.35 4.90
C ASP A 107 -24.26 1.86 5.61
N HIS A 108 -23.90 2.52 6.71
CA HIS A 108 -22.77 2.16 7.55
C HIS A 108 -23.17 1.07 8.54
N HIS A 109 -22.46 -0.06 8.55
CA HIS A 109 -22.72 -1.18 9.46
C HIS A 109 -21.45 -1.60 10.23
N VAL A 110 -21.60 -1.94 11.51
CA VAL A 110 -20.57 -2.56 12.35
C VAL A 110 -21.10 -3.91 12.84
N ILE A 111 -20.58 -5.00 12.27
CA ILE A 111 -20.94 -6.37 12.66
C ILE A 111 -19.84 -6.95 13.52
N THR A 112 -20.20 -7.43 14.71
CA THR A 112 -19.29 -8.24 15.52
C THR A 112 -19.29 -9.69 15.04
N VAL A 113 -18.11 -10.26 14.85
CA VAL A 113 -17.89 -11.69 14.57
C VAL A 113 -16.95 -12.28 15.63
N SER A 114 -16.98 -13.60 15.85
CA SER A 114 -15.92 -14.25 16.64
C SER A 114 -14.61 -14.31 15.85
N ALA A 115 -13.51 -14.72 16.48
CA ALA A 115 -12.23 -14.89 15.79
C ALA A 115 -12.26 -16.05 14.78
N ASP A 116 -13.02 -17.09 15.10
CA ASP A 116 -13.12 -18.32 14.31
C ASP A 116 -14.12 -18.14 13.16
N ASP A 117 -15.32 -17.61 13.44
CA ASP A 117 -16.37 -17.32 12.45
C ASP A 117 -15.92 -16.32 11.37
N LYS A 118 -14.97 -15.43 11.69
CA LYS A 118 -14.59 -14.29 10.84
C LYS A 118 -14.17 -14.71 9.43
N LEU A 119 -13.53 -15.85 9.26
CA LEU A 119 -13.13 -16.30 7.92
C LEU A 119 -14.32 -16.70 7.06
N ASP A 120 -15.28 -17.39 7.65
CA ASP A 120 -16.41 -17.98 6.93
C ASP A 120 -17.44 -16.89 6.63
N VAL A 121 -17.73 -16.00 7.58
CA VAL A 121 -18.50 -14.76 7.35
C VAL A 121 -17.89 -13.92 6.21
N VAL A 122 -16.56 -13.72 6.21
CA VAL A 122 -15.87 -13.01 5.11
C VAL A 122 -16.00 -13.75 3.78
N SER A 123 -16.01 -15.09 3.79
CA SER A 123 -16.14 -15.91 2.59
C SER A 123 -17.57 -15.93 2.04
N GLU A 124 -18.59 -15.85 2.90
CA GLU A 124 -19.99 -15.73 2.51
C GLU A 124 -20.29 -14.34 1.92
N ILE A 125 -19.81 -13.27 2.55
CA ILE A 125 -19.89 -11.91 1.99
C ILE A 125 -19.14 -11.84 0.65
N ALA A 126 -17.96 -12.45 0.55
CA ALA A 126 -17.18 -12.48 -0.70
C ALA A 126 -17.84 -13.29 -1.83
N SER A 127 -18.81 -14.15 -1.49
CA SER A 127 -19.53 -14.97 -2.47
C SER A 127 -20.71 -14.24 -3.10
N ARG A 128 -21.09 -13.04 -2.65
CA ARG A 128 -22.25 -12.26 -3.13
C ARG A 128 -22.21 -11.98 -4.64
N ASP A 129 -23.32 -11.51 -5.18
CA ASP A 129 -23.36 -10.91 -6.52
C ASP A 129 -22.92 -9.44 -6.51
N GLY A 130 -22.23 -9.03 -7.58
CA GLY A 130 -21.75 -7.66 -7.77
C GLY A 130 -20.35 -7.38 -7.23
N LYS A 131 -19.84 -6.21 -7.58
CA LYS A 131 -18.48 -5.77 -7.25
C LYS A 131 -18.35 -5.40 -5.77
N THR A 132 -17.35 -5.99 -5.11
CA THR A 132 -17.14 -5.88 -3.66
C THR A 132 -15.67 -5.54 -3.36
N MET A 133 -15.42 -4.54 -2.51
CA MET A 133 -14.05 -4.11 -2.16
C MET A 133 -13.75 -4.38 -0.69
N PHE A 134 -12.75 -5.22 -0.44
CA PHE A 134 -12.33 -5.66 0.88
C PHE A 134 -11.07 -4.92 1.32
N PHE A 135 -11.10 -4.28 2.48
CA PHE A 135 -9.95 -3.61 3.08
C PHE A 135 -9.33 -4.44 4.20
N VAL A 136 -8.02 -4.67 4.09
CA VAL A 136 -7.20 -5.44 5.05
C VAL A 136 -5.94 -4.67 5.42
N ARG A 137 -5.44 -4.87 6.64
CA ARG A 137 -4.36 -4.04 7.22
C ARG A 137 -2.97 -4.32 6.63
N THR A 138 -2.76 -5.49 5.99
CA THR A 138 -1.41 -5.90 5.54
C THR A 138 -1.42 -6.56 4.16
N LYS A 139 -0.34 -6.34 3.39
CA LYS A 139 -0.11 -6.98 2.08
C LYS A 139 -0.19 -8.51 2.13
N HIS A 140 0.34 -9.11 3.19
CA HIS A 140 0.29 -10.56 3.41
C HIS A 140 -1.10 -11.03 3.86
N GLY A 141 -1.88 -10.17 4.53
CA GLY A 141 -3.31 -10.40 4.76
C GLY A 141 -4.09 -10.49 3.46
N ALA A 142 -3.86 -9.55 2.53
CA ALA A 142 -4.52 -9.53 1.23
C ALA A 142 -4.24 -10.79 0.40
N ASP A 143 -2.97 -11.19 0.28
CA ASP A 143 -2.59 -12.41 -0.44
C ASP A 143 -3.11 -13.70 0.22
N ARG A 144 -3.09 -13.79 1.55
CA ARG A 144 -3.67 -14.95 2.26
C ARG A 144 -5.18 -15.02 2.09
N LEU A 145 -5.89 -13.90 2.14
CA LEU A 145 -7.34 -13.87 1.98
C LEU A 145 -7.74 -14.21 0.54
N ALA A 146 -7.07 -13.63 -0.47
CA ALA A 146 -7.30 -13.98 -1.87
C ALA A 146 -7.10 -15.49 -2.13
N LYS A 147 -6.04 -16.09 -1.56
CA LYS A 147 -5.81 -17.53 -1.65
C LYS A 147 -6.93 -18.34 -0.97
N LYS A 148 -7.33 -17.97 0.25
CA LYS A 148 -8.40 -18.69 0.99
C LYS A 148 -9.74 -18.62 0.26
N LEU A 149 -10.11 -17.45 -0.27
CA LEU A 149 -11.31 -17.28 -1.09
C LEU A 149 -11.27 -18.16 -2.35
N GLY A 150 -10.13 -18.19 -3.05
CA GLY A 150 -9.95 -19.10 -4.19
C GLY A 150 -10.08 -20.58 -3.84
N GLN A 151 -9.67 -20.99 -2.63
CA GLN A 151 -9.82 -22.38 -2.15
C GLN A 151 -11.28 -22.79 -1.89
N VAL A 152 -12.21 -21.84 -1.70
CA VAL A 152 -13.65 -22.10 -1.53
C VAL A 152 -14.49 -21.72 -2.77
N GLY A 153 -13.84 -21.41 -3.89
CA GLY A 153 -14.51 -21.12 -5.17
C GLY A 153 -14.73 -19.64 -5.49
N VAL A 154 -14.32 -18.72 -4.63
CA VAL A 154 -14.54 -17.28 -4.80
C VAL A 154 -13.39 -16.63 -5.55
N ARG A 155 -13.70 -15.93 -6.65
CA ARG A 155 -12.73 -15.19 -7.47
C ARG A 155 -12.38 -13.86 -6.80
N ALA A 156 -11.21 -13.81 -6.15
CA ALA A 156 -10.71 -12.61 -5.48
C ALA A 156 -9.29 -12.24 -5.94
N GLY A 157 -9.04 -10.94 -6.12
CA GLY A 157 -7.73 -10.38 -6.52
C GLY A 157 -7.16 -9.47 -5.45
N SER A 158 -5.85 -9.59 -5.14
CA SER A 158 -5.18 -8.76 -4.13
C SER A 158 -4.42 -7.58 -4.74
N LEU A 159 -4.53 -6.41 -4.09
CA LEU A 159 -3.94 -5.14 -4.54
C LEU A 159 -3.19 -4.44 -3.39
N HIS A 160 -1.86 -4.43 -3.46
CA HIS A 160 -0.98 -3.84 -2.45
C HIS A 160 0.35 -3.42 -3.10
N GLY A 161 1.12 -2.56 -2.43
CA GLY A 161 2.43 -2.09 -2.92
C GLY A 161 3.48 -3.18 -3.18
N GLY A 162 3.23 -4.42 -2.74
CA GLY A 162 4.04 -5.60 -3.07
C GLY A 162 3.71 -6.29 -4.40
N LYS A 163 2.69 -5.86 -5.15
CA LYS A 163 2.37 -6.37 -6.49
C LYS A 163 3.22 -5.66 -7.55
N SER A 164 3.60 -6.38 -8.61
CA SER A 164 4.21 -5.75 -9.79
C SER A 164 3.18 -4.85 -10.49
N GLN A 165 3.63 -3.84 -11.26
CA GLN A 165 2.69 -2.93 -11.95
C GLN A 165 1.79 -3.69 -12.93
N GLY A 166 2.32 -4.69 -13.64
CA GLY A 166 1.53 -5.56 -14.52
C GLY A 166 0.46 -6.37 -13.77
N GLN A 167 0.77 -6.86 -12.56
CA GLN A 167 -0.22 -7.49 -11.69
C GLN A 167 -1.29 -6.48 -11.23
N ARG A 168 -0.91 -5.27 -10.80
CA ARG A 168 -1.86 -4.22 -10.41
C ARG A 168 -2.84 -3.90 -11.55
N THR A 169 -2.32 -3.63 -12.76
CA THR A 169 -3.15 -3.33 -13.94
C THR A 169 -4.04 -4.52 -14.32
N ARG A 170 -3.52 -5.76 -14.33
CA ARG A 170 -4.31 -6.96 -14.66
C ARG A 170 -5.46 -7.18 -13.66
N THR A 171 -5.19 -7.08 -12.36
CA THR A 171 -6.21 -7.25 -11.31
C THR A 171 -7.26 -6.13 -11.35
N LEU A 172 -6.87 -4.88 -11.61
CA LEU A 172 -7.80 -3.75 -11.72
C LEU A 172 -8.72 -3.87 -12.95
N ALA A 173 -8.19 -4.30 -14.10
CA ALA A 173 -9.01 -4.59 -15.27
C ALA A 173 -10.01 -5.72 -14.98
N GLN A 174 -9.52 -6.87 -14.48
CA GLN A 174 -10.38 -8.02 -14.13
C GLN A 174 -11.48 -7.69 -13.11
N PHE A 175 -11.24 -6.73 -12.20
CA PHE A 175 -12.29 -6.22 -11.30
C PHE A 175 -13.27 -5.28 -12.01
N LYS A 176 -12.77 -4.34 -12.82
CA LYS A 176 -13.61 -3.42 -13.61
C LYS A 176 -14.54 -4.18 -14.56
N ASP A 177 -14.05 -5.25 -15.15
CA ASP A 177 -14.76 -6.12 -16.11
C ASP A 177 -15.63 -7.18 -15.40
N GLY A 178 -15.64 -7.24 -14.06
CA GLY A 178 -16.44 -8.18 -13.27
C GLY A 178 -15.93 -9.63 -13.25
N LEU A 179 -14.89 -9.97 -14.01
CA LEU A 179 -14.25 -11.30 -14.04
C LEU A 179 -13.76 -11.76 -12.66
N VAL A 180 -13.38 -10.79 -11.82
CA VAL A 180 -13.02 -10.94 -10.41
C VAL A 180 -13.95 -10.00 -9.60
N PRO A 181 -15.03 -10.50 -8.98
CA PRO A 181 -15.98 -9.65 -8.24
C PRO A 181 -15.44 -9.10 -6.92
N VAL A 182 -14.35 -9.64 -6.37
CA VAL A 182 -13.79 -9.22 -5.07
C VAL A 182 -12.38 -8.66 -5.20
N LEU A 183 -12.20 -7.38 -4.86
CA LEU A 183 -10.89 -6.72 -4.81
C LEU A 183 -10.43 -6.54 -3.35
N ILE A 184 -9.35 -7.19 -2.96
CA ILE A 184 -8.79 -7.10 -1.60
C ILE A 184 -7.60 -6.14 -1.60
N ALA A 185 -7.76 -4.99 -0.96
CA ALA A 185 -6.79 -3.91 -0.96
C ALA A 185 -6.23 -3.58 0.44
N THR A 186 -5.02 -3.01 0.45
CA THR A 186 -4.47 -2.22 1.56
C THR A 186 -4.58 -0.74 1.22
N ASP A 187 -4.79 0.12 2.22
CA ASP A 187 -5.03 1.57 2.07
C ASP A 187 -4.03 2.27 1.12
N VAL A 188 -2.74 2.04 1.34
CA VAL A 188 -1.59 2.51 0.53
C VAL A 188 -1.67 2.17 -0.97
N ALA A 189 -2.50 1.20 -1.38
CA ALA A 189 -2.68 0.81 -2.77
C ALA A 189 -4.11 1.05 -3.31
N ALA A 190 -5.01 1.56 -2.45
CA ALA A 190 -6.37 1.98 -2.78
C ALA A 190 -6.54 3.52 -2.83
N ARG A 191 -5.62 4.28 -2.24
CA ARG A 191 -5.43 5.71 -2.56
C ARG A 191 -4.95 5.83 -4.02
N GLY A 192 -5.42 6.85 -4.76
CA GLY A 192 -5.10 7.05 -6.18
C GLY A 192 -5.55 5.95 -7.16
N ILE A 193 -6.58 5.14 -6.86
CA ILE A 193 -7.22 4.25 -7.86
C ILE A 193 -8.67 4.64 -8.13
N HIS A 194 -9.01 4.79 -9.41
CA HIS A 194 -10.39 4.93 -9.91
C HIS A 194 -11.05 3.54 -9.96
N VAL A 195 -11.47 3.08 -8.78
CA VAL A 195 -12.30 1.89 -8.59
C VAL A 195 -13.60 2.38 -7.95
N ASP A 196 -14.44 2.93 -8.82
CA ASP A 196 -15.74 3.50 -8.52
C ASP A 196 -16.86 2.47 -8.78
N ASN A 197 -18.07 2.77 -8.31
CA ASN A 197 -19.28 1.93 -8.46
C ASN A 197 -19.08 0.49 -7.92
N VAL A 198 -18.52 0.39 -6.72
CA VAL A 198 -18.50 -0.83 -5.90
C VAL A 198 -19.80 -0.90 -5.10
N GLY A 199 -20.54 -2.02 -5.16
CA GLY A 199 -21.83 -2.17 -4.48
C GLY A 199 -21.75 -2.53 -2.99
N LEU A 200 -20.57 -2.87 -2.49
CA LEU A 200 -20.30 -3.10 -1.07
C LEU A 200 -18.81 -2.87 -0.75
N VAL A 201 -18.53 -2.00 0.23
CA VAL A 201 -17.22 -1.87 0.85
C VAL A 201 -17.20 -2.64 2.16
N VAL A 202 -16.17 -3.46 2.40
CA VAL A 202 -16.01 -4.23 3.64
C VAL A 202 -14.65 -3.96 4.27
N HIS A 203 -14.63 -3.36 5.46
CA HIS A 203 -13.46 -3.30 6.32
C HIS A 203 -13.31 -4.66 7.02
N VAL A 204 -12.65 -5.60 6.33
CA VAL A 204 -12.31 -6.92 6.88
C VAL A 204 -11.34 -6.75 8.06
N ASP A 205 -10.39 -5.82 7.97
CA ASP A 205 -9.73 -5.24 9.14
C ASP A 205 -10.20 -3.78 9.33
N PRO A 206 -10.68 -3.37 10.52
CA PRO A 206 -11.05 -1.98 10.78
C PRO A 206 -9.90 -1.00 10.48
N PRO A 207 -10.21 0.21 9.96
CA PRO A 207 -9.22 1.27 9.76
C PRO A 207 -8.65 1.73 11.11
N ALA A 208 -7.44 2.27 11.09
CA ALA A 208 -6.77 2.76 12.30
C ALA A 208 -7.28 4.14 12.75
N ASP A 209 -7.83 4.92 11.82
CA ASP A 209 -8.22 6.31 12.04
C ASP A 209 -9.50 6.69 11.25
N PRO A 210 -10.08 7.86 11.53
CA PRO A 210 -11.33 8.32 10.89
C PRO A 210 -11.18 8.72 9.42
N LYS A 211 -10.02 9.23 8.99
CA LYS A 211 -9.80 9.59 7.58
C LYS A 211 -9.80 8.34 6.72
N ASP A 212 -9.06 7.30 7.13
CA ASP A 212 -9.04 6.02 6.42
C ASP A 212 -10.43 5.37 6.37
N TYR A 213 -11.28 5.53 7.39
CA TYR A 213 -12.68 5.08 7.27
C TYR A 213 -13.42 5.76 6.11
N LEU A 214 -13.34 7.10 6.00
CA LEU A 214 -14.01 7.87 4.96
C LEU A 214 -13.41 7.62 3.56
N HIS A 215 -12.07 7.48 3.46
CA HIS A 215 -11.36 7.19 2.21
C HIS A 215 -11.67 5.79 1.64
N ARG A 216 -12.01 4.83 2.51
CA ARG A 216 -12.50 3.50 2.15
C ARG A 216 -13.98 3.53 1.79
N ALA A 217 -14.81 4.16 2.63
CA ALA A 217 -16.25 4.31 2.41
C ALA A 217 -16.55 4.96 1.05
N GLY A 218 -15.83 6.04 0.71
CA GLY A 218 -15.93 6.75 -0.57
C GLY A 218 -15.47 5.97 -1.82
N ARG A 219 -15.36 4.63 -1.77
CA ARG A 219 -15.23 3.72 -2.94
C ARG A 219 -16.57 3.10 -3.35
N THR A 220 -17.60 3.21 -2.51
CA THR A 220 -19.02 3.03 -2.88
C THR A 220 -19.72 4.39 -2.95
N ALA A 221 -21.03 4.41 -3.20
CA ALA A 221 -21.89 5.60 -3.18
C ALA A 221 -21.34 6.81 -3.98
N ARG A 222 -21.09 6.58 -5.28
CA ARG A 222 -20.73 7.62 -6.27
C ARG A 222 -21.75 7.63 -7.40
N ALA A 223 -21.94 8.79 -8.02
CA ALA A 223 -22.90 9.02 -9.12
C ALA A 223 -24.39 8.78 -8.80
N GLY A 224 -24.80 8.82 -7.52
CA GLY A 224 -26.20 8.82 -7.10
C GLY A 224 -26.77 7.46 -6.65
N GLU A 225 -26.04 6.37 -6.85
CA GLU A 225 -26.33 5.06 -6.27
C GLU A 225 -26.08 5.08 -4.74
N SER A 226 -26.94 4.45 -3.93
CA SER A 226 -26.63 4.22 -2.51
C SER A 226 -25.52 3.18 -2.33
N GLY A 227 -24.87 3.14 -1.16
CA GLY A 227 -23.66 2.33 -0.98
C GLY A 227 -23.43 1.82 0.44
N THR A 228 -23.40 0.51 0.62
CA THR A 228 -23.21 -0.13 1.92
C THR A 228 -21.72 -0.20 2.31
N VAL A 229 -21.41 0.16 3.56
CA VAL A 229 -20.07 0.15 4.16
C VAL A 229 -20.07 -0.69 5.44
N LEU A 230 -19.64 -1.95 5.32
CA LEU A 230 -19.59 -2.91 6.41
C LEU A 230 -18.22 -2.91 7.11
N THR A 231 -18.20 -2.89 8.44
CA THR A 231 -16.98 -3.04 9.25
C THR A 231 -17.08 -4.27 10.15
N LEU A 232 -16.17 -5.23 9.97
CA LEU A 232 -16.12 -6.46 10.76
C LEU A 232 -15.21 -6.28 11.98
N VAL A 233 -15.76 -6.43 13.18
CA VAL A 233 -15.04 -6.24 14.44
C VAL A 233 -14.98 -7.52 15.26
N LEU A 234 -13.83 -7.78 15.89
CA LEU A 234 -13.74 -8.75 16.98
C LEU A 234 -14.23 -8.12 18.29
N PRO A 235 -14.69 -8.90 19.29
CA PRO A 235 -15.31 -8.36 20.51
C PRO A 235 -14.43 -7.34 21.27
N HIS A 236 -13.10 -7.52 21.25
CA HIS A 236 -12.15 -6.60 21.89
C HIS A 236 -11.97 -5.26 21.12
N GLN A 237 -12.31 -5.21 19.84
CA GLN A 237 -12.11 -4.04 18.97
C GLN A 237 -13.29 -3.04 19.01
N ARG A 238 -14.46 -3.48 19.50
CA ARG A 238 -15.72 -2.70 19.51
C ARG A 238 -15.53 -1.25 19.97
N ARG A 239 -14.92 -1.04 21.15
CA ARG A 239 -14.73 0.30 21.75
C ARG A 239 -13.86 1.25 20.92
N GLU A 240 -12.82 0.72 20.30
CA GLU A 240 -11.90 1.46 19.43
C GLU A 240 -12.64 1.90 18.16
N VAL A 241 -13.36 0.97 17.54
CA VAL A 241 -14.13 1.19 16.30
C VAL A 241 -15.32 2.13 16.54
N ASP A 242 -16.03 2.03 17.66
CA ASP A 242 -17.09 2.99 18.03
C ASP A 242 -16.55 4.41 18.24
N GLN A 243 -15.34 4.57 18.79
CA GLN A 243 -14.72 5.90 18.93
C GLN A 243 -14.26 6.44 17.58
N MET A 244 -13.67 5.60 16.72
CA MET A 244 -13.25 5.97 15.36
C MET A 244 -14.46 6.36 14.50
N ALA A 245 -15.56 5.59 14.52
CA ALA A 245 -16.79 5.89 13.79
C ALA A 245 -17.37 7.26 14.20
N ARG A 246 -17.48 7.54 15.50
CA ARG A 246 -17.93 8.84 16.02
C ARG A 246 -17.02 9.99 15.55
N LYS A 247 -15.70 9.79 15.54
CA LYS A 247 -14.73 10.78 15.04
C LYS A 247 -14.79 10.98 13.51
N ALA A 248 -15.30 9.99 12.76
CA ALA A 248 -15.56 10.07 11.33
C ALA A 248 -16.94 10.70 11.01
N GLY A 249 -17.74 11.06 12.02
CA GLY A 249 -19.08 11.60 11.84
C GLY A 249 -20.15 10.57 11.48
N VAL A 250 -19.82 9.28 11.45
CA VAL A 250 -20.75 8.22 11.01
C VAL A 250 -21.45 7.52 12.18
N SER A 251 -22.73 7.19 11.99
CA SER A 251 -23.58 6.53 12.99
C SER A 251 -24.01 5.13 12.53
N PRO A 252 -23.10 4.13 12.52
CA PRO A 252 -23.39 2.83 11.93
C PRO A 252 -24.46 2.03 12.69
N THR A 253 -25.29 1.30 11.95
CA THR A 253 -26.12 0.23 12.52
C THR A 253 -25.22 -0.88 13.07
N ARG A 254 -25.53 -1.42 14.26
CA ARG A 254 -24.68 -2.37 14.97
C ARG A 254 -25.40 -3.69 15.24
N SER A 255 -24.78 -4.79 14.86
CA SER A 255 -25.27 -6.15 15.13
C SER A 255 -24.11 -7.15 15.29
N SER A 256 -24.41 -8.44 15.25
CA SER A 256 -23.42 -9.51 15.31
C SER A 256 -23.83 -10.64 14.37
N ALA A 257 -22.85 -11.23 13.67
CA ALA A 257 -23.11 -12.30 12.72
C ALA A 257 -22.22 -13.53 12.97
N ARG A 258 -22.76 -14.67 12.58
CA ARG A 258 -22.15 -16.00 12.44
C ARG A 258 -22.32 -16.47 10.98
N PRO A 259 -21.64 -17.53 10.54
CA PRO A 259 -21.81 -18.07 9.20
C PRO A 259 -23.26 -18.56 8.99
N GLY A 260 -23.87 -18.15 7.88
CA GLY A 260 -25.25 -18.48 7.53
C GLY A 260 -26.35 -17.60 8.16
N ASP A 261 -26.01 -16.54 8.90
CA ASP A 261 -27.02 -15.67 9.52
C ASP A 261 -27.86 -14.90 8.47
N VAL A 262 -29.19 -14.97 8.61
CA VAL A 262 -30.14 -14.37 7.66
C VAL A 262 -30.02 -12.85 7.60
N GLU A 263 -29.73 -12.17 8.72
CA GLU A 263 -29.49 -10.72 8.75
C GLU A 263 -28.29 -10.33 7.88
N LEU A 264 -27.19 -11.10 7.95
CA LEU A 264 -26.00 -10.88 7.14
C LEU A 264 -26.30 -11.08 5.65
N ALA A 265 -27.04 -12.14 5.31
CA ALA A 265 -27.47 -12.42 3.95
C ALA A 265 -28.36 -11.29 3.39
N SER A 266 -29.36 -10.86 4.15
CA SER A 266 -30.27 -9.76 3.78
C SER A 266 -29.54 -8.42 3.59
N LEU A 267 -28.60 -8.08 4.47
CA LEU A 267 -27.84 -6.83 4.41
C LEU A 267 -26.83 -6.80 3.26
N THR A 268 -26.13 -7.92 3.03
CA THR A 268 -24.92 -7.91 2.19
C THR A 268 -25.04 -8.70 0.90
N GLY A 269 -26.10 -9.46 0.69
CA GLY A 269 -26.17 -10.49 -0.36
C GLY A 269 -25.22 -11.68 -0.11
N ALA A 270 -24.71 -11.84 1.13
CA ALA A 270 -23.88 -12.97 1.51
C ALA A 270 -24.60 -14.30 1.27
N ARG A 271 -23.85 -15.27 0.75
CA ARG A 271 -24.33 -16.62 0.48
C ARG A 271 -23.20 -17.62 0.65
N ARG A 272 -23.53 -18.89 0.91
CA ARG A 272 -22.52 -19.93 1.10
C ARG A 272 -21.62 -20.05 -0.16
N PRO A 273 -20.28 -20.03 -0.03
CA PRO A 273 -19.37 -20.30 -1.15
C PRO A 273 -19.60 -21.72 -1.72
N SER A 274 -19.25 -21.92 -3.00
CA SER A 274 -19.46 -23.22 -3.68
C SER A 274 -18.61 -24.36 -3.10
N GLY A 275 -17.53 -24.06 -2.39
CA GLY A 275 -16.60 -25.03 -1.82
C GLY A 275 -15.68 -25.70 -2.87
N VAL A 276 -15.93 -25.49 -4.15
CA VAL A 276 -15.11 -26.02 -5.25
C VAL A 276 -13.92 -25.09 -5.47
N ALA A 277 -12.74 -25.50 -5.01
CA ALA A 277 -11.52 -24.75 -5.17
C ALA A 277 -11.28 -24.34 -6.64
N LEU A 278 -11.07 -23.05 -6.88
CA LEU A 278 -10.68 -22.55 -8.19
C LEU A 278 -9.32 -23.16 -8.56
N MET A 279 -9.26 -23.87 -9.68
CA MET A 279 -7.97 -24.23 -10.26
C MET A 279 -7.17 -22.96 -10.51
N ALA A 280 -5.99 -22.88 -9.90
CA ALA A 280 -5.05 -21.82 -10.21
C ALA A 280 -4.70 -21.93 -11.70
N ALA A 281 -5.09 -20.92 -12.48
CA ALA A 281 -4.54 -20.74 -13.83
C ALA A 281 -3.01 -20.85 -13.72
N PRO A 282 -2.35 -21.63 -14.59
CA PRO A 282 -0.93 -21.91 -14.45
C PRO A 282 -0.18 -20.58 -14.34
N ALA A 283 0.53 -20.40 -13.23
CA ALA A 283 1.17 -19.12 -12.94
C ALA A 283 2.10 -18.78 -14.10
N ASP A 284 1.81 -17.66 -14.80
CA ASP A 284 2.61 -17.16 -15.91
C ASP A 284 4.08 -17.17 -15.49
N THR A 285 4.79 -18.21 -15.91
CA THR A 285 6.21 -18.34 -15.65
C THR A 285 6.84 -17.40 -16.67
N GLU A 286 6.94 -16.12 -16.29
CA GLU A 286 7.66 -15.09 -17.03
C GLU A 286 9.00 -15.69 -17.42
N THR A 287 9.06 -16.17 -18.66
CA THR A 287 10.11 -17.09 -19.05
C THR A 287 11.33 -16.22 -19.11
N ARG A 288 12.24 -16.38 -18.13
CA ARG A 288 13.49 -15.63 -18.05
C ARG A 288 14.37 -16.07 -19.22
N ARG A 289 14.03 -15.58 -20.40
CA ARG A 289 14.79 -15.64 -21.65
C ARG A 289 16.06 -14.84 -21.39
N HIS A 290 17.01 -15.49 -20.72
CA HIS A 290 18.39 -15.06 -20.69
C HIS A 290 18.80 -14.79 -22.14
N PRO A 291 19.18 -13.56 -22.51
CA PRO A 291 19.71 -13.31 -23.84
C PRO A 291 21.04 -14.04 -23.93
N ARG A 292 21.05 -15.21 -24.57
CA ARG A 292 22.29 -15.92 -24.88
C ARG A 292 23.06 -15.02 -25.85
N SER A 293 24.24 -14.56 -25.44
CA SER A 293 25.11 -13.66 -26.19
C SER A 293 25.78 -14.38 -27.37
N GLY A 294 24.97 -14.76 -28.37
CA GLY A 294 25.44 -15.24 -29.66
C GLY A 294 25.95 -14.08 -30.51
N GLY A 295 27.28 -13.91 -30.57
CA GLY A 295 27.91 -12.94 -31.47
C GLY A 295 27.65 -13.27 -32.95
N PRO A 296 27.58 -12.27 -33.84
CA PRO A 296 27.23 -12.49 -35.24
C PRO A 296 28.35 -13.21 -36.00
N ARG A 297 28.09 -14.45 -36.42
CA ARG A 297 28.91 -15.12 -37.43
C ARG A 297 28.66 -14.47 -38.79
N ARG A 298 29.66 -13.75 -39.32
CA ARG A 298 29.69 -13.36 -40.74
C ARG A 298 29.73 -14.62 -41.61
N ALA A 299 28.99 -14.61 -42.71
CA ALA A 299 29.13 -15.58 -43.78
C ALA A 299 30.19 -15.11 -44.79
N SER A 300 31.05 -16.03 -45.22
CA SER A 300 31.93 -15.90 -46.40
C SER A 300 32.03 -17.27 -47.07
N ALA A 301 31.99 -17.28 -48.41
CA ALA A 301 32.05 -18.49 -49.24
C ALA A 301 33.52 -18.94 -49.51
N PRO A 302 33.76 -20.15 -50.08
CA PRO A 302 35.07 -20.81 -49.97
C PRO A 302 36.04 -20.58 -51.13
N GLY A 303 37.33 -20.70 -50.81
CA GLY A 303 38.37 -21.27 -51.68
C GLY A 303 39.35 -22.03 -50.77
N ARG A 304 39.83 -23.25 -51.03
CA ARG A 304 40.39 -23.96 -52.20
C ARG A 304 41.89 -24.19 -51.98
N ASP A 305 42.28 -25.46 -51.98
CA ASP A 305 43.60 -26.05 -52.25
C ASP A 305 44.82 -25.61 -51.40
N GLY A 306 45.39 -26.57 -50.65
CA GLY A 306 46.64 -26.44 -49.87
C GLY A 306 47.12 -27.81 -49.36
N VAL A 307 48.29 -28.27 -49.82
CA VAL A 307 48.71 -29.68 -49.77
C VAL A 307 49.75 -29.97 -48.67
N SER A 308 49.60 -31.12 -47.98
CA SER A 308 50.62 -31.82 -47.15
C SER A 308 51.09 -31.10 -45.87
N THR A 309 51.85 -31.70 -44.92
CA THR A 309 52.48 -33.04 -44.80
C THR A 309 52.18 -33.71 -43.44
N SER A 310 52.47 -35.01 -43.35
CA SER A 310 52.54 -35.81 -42.11
C SER A 310 53.87 -35.66 -41.36
N SER A 311 53.89 -35.86 -40.03
CA SER A 311 54.66 -36.92 -39.32
C SER A 311 54.95 -36.58 -37.83
N SER A 312 55.13 -37.62 -36.99
CA SER A 312 55.89 -37.67 -35.71
C SER A 312 55.87 -36.46 -34.74
N GLY A 313 55.62 -36.61 -33.43
CA GLY A 313 55.93 -37.75 -32.56
C GLY A 313 57.13 -37.40 -31.66
N GLY A 314 56.89 -37.20 -30.35
CA GLY A 314 57.91 -36.78 -29.40
C GLY A 314 57.44 -36.89 -27.94
N GLN A 315 58.36 -37.16 -27.02
CA GLN A 315 58.08 -37.49 -25.61
C GLN A 315 58.53 -36.38 -24.64
N SER A 316 58.17 -36.55 -23.36
CA SER A 316 58.87 -36.00 -22.19
C SER A 316 58.60 -34.51 -21.87
N ARG A 317 58.70 -34.00 -20.63
CA ARG A 317 59.29 -34.57 -19.39
C ARG A 317 58.37 -34.39 -18.17
N THR A 318 58.51 -35.29 -17.18
CA THR A 318 57.97 -35.15 -15.82
C THR A 318 59.09 -35.03 -14.77
N ARG A 319 59.05 -33.97 -13.94
CA ARG A 319 59.73 -33.75 -12.63
C ARG A 319 59.50 -32.27 -12.23
N GLY A 320 59.16 -31.87 -11.01
CA GLY A 320 58.67 -32.62 -9.82
C GLY A 320 59.44 -32.31 -8.53
N TYR A 321 58.76 -31.82 -7.48
CA TYR A 321 59.12 -31.80 -6.03
C TYR A 321 57.80 -31.52 -5.25
N ARG A 322 57.35 -32.28 -4.22
CA ARG A 322 57.80 -32.37 -2.79
C ARG A 322 57.72 -31.04 -2.03
N GLY A 323 57.10 -30.91 -0.85
CA GLY A 323 56.33 -31.83 0.04
C GLY A 323 55.38 -31.03 0.97
N ALA A 324 54.32 -31.60 1.58
CA ALA A 324 54.28 -32.33 2.87
C ALA A 324 54.81 -31.53 4.08
N GLY A 325 54.17 -31.42 5.26
CA GLY A 325 52.86 -31.86 5.82
C GLY A 325 52.58 -31.08 7.14
N HIS A 326 51.60 -31.30 8.02
CA HIS A 326 50.52 -32.29 8.23
C HIS A 326 49.18 -31.52 8.53
N GLY A 327 48.11 -31.86 9.28
CA GLY A 327 47.76 -32.88 10.31
C GLY A 327 47.99 -32.38 11.76
N SER A 328 47.15 -32.64 12.78
CA SER A 328 45.92 -33.46 12.86
C SER A 328 45.01 -33.12 14.09
N ALA A 329 43.78 -33.66 14.09
CA ALA A 329 42.93 -34.03 15.25
C ALA A 329 42.13 -32.95 16.04
N ALA A 330 40.93 -33.38 16.43
CA ALA A 330 40.04 -32.85 17.49
C ALA A 330 40.02 -33.90 18.65
N PRO A 331 39.17 -33.89 19.71
CA PRO A 331 37.95 -33.08 19.96
C PRO A 331 37.73 -32.66 21.46
N ARG A 332 36.45 -32.41 21.83
CA ARG A 332 35.81 -32.43 23.18
C ARG A 332 35.72 -31.14 24.04
N SER A 333 34.48 -30.62 24.06
CA SER A 333 33.64 -30.29 25.25
C SER A 333 34.27 -29.75 26.54
N ALA A 334 33.85 -28.54 26.94
CA ALA A 334 33.15 -28.28 28.22
C ALA A 334 32.59 -26.84 28.29
N ALA A 335 31.50 -26.66 29.05
CA ALA A 335 31.14 -25.42 29.76
C ALA A 335 31.18 -25.77 31.26
N PRO A 336 31.45 -24.83 32.20
CA PRO A 336 30.59 -23.66 32.45
C PRO A 336 31.37 -22.38 32.83
N GLY A 337 30.68 -21.34 33.32
CA GLY A 337 31.32 -20.25 34.07
C GLY A 337 30.63 -18.88 33.94
N SER A 338 29.89 -18.47 34.97
CA SER A 338 29.34 -17.12 35.11
C SER A 338 30.30 -16.19 35.86
N ALA A 339 30.43 -14.93 35.45
CA ALA A 339 31.09 -13.87 36.23
C ALA A 339 30.25 -12.58 36.25
N ARG A 340 30.30 -11.83 37.37
CA ARG A 340 29.60 -10.56 37.60
C ARG A 340 30.60 -9.45 37.91
N ILE A 341 30.46 -8.29 37.26
CA ILE A 341 30.98 -6.96 37.66
C ILE A 341 29.92 -5.97 37.08
N ALA A 342 29.12 -5.18 37.80
CA ALA A 342 29.33 -4.24 38.92
C ALA A 342 30.07 -2.95 38.50
N GLY A 343 29.52 -1.73 38.57
CA GLY A 343 28.17 -1.30 38.91
C GLY A 343 28.10 0.24 39.08
N GLY A 344 26.91 0.78 39.37
CA GLY A 344 26.72 2.16 39.87
C GLY A 344 26.82 3.30 38.82
N ALA A 345 26.22 4.47 39.02
CA ALA A 345 25.24 4.90 40.04
C ALA A 345 24.48 6.16 39.55
N VAL A 346 23.71 6.82 40.44
CA VAL A 346 22.94 8.07 40.22
C VAL A 346 21.71 7.90 39.30
N GLY A 347 20.52 8.44 39.63
CA GLY A 347 20.06 9.11 40.86
C GLY A 347 18.59 9.50 40.72
N ARG A 348 17.79 9.41 41.80
CA ARG A 348 16.33 9.65 41.78
C ARG A 348 15.91 10.54 42.95
N SER A 349 15.36 11.72 42.61
CA SER A 349 14.48 12.60 43.40
C SER A 349 13.93 13.65 42.41
N GLU A 350 12.77 14.29 42.57
CA GLU A 350 11.78 14.24 43.66
C GLU A 350 10.38 14.60 43.12
N ALA A 351 9.32 14.44 43.93
CA ALA A 351 7.95 14.83 43.55
C ALA A 351 7.32 15.73 44.63
N GLY A 352 7.10 17.01 44.31
CA GLY A 352 6.57 18.03 45.23
C GLY A 352 5.12 18.40 44.95
N HIS A 353 4.30 18.41 46.00
CA HIS A 353 2.88 18.80 45.94
C HIS A 353 2.65 20.27 45.54
N SER A 354 1.52 20.54 44.89
CA SER A 354 0.85 21.85 44.95
C SER A 354 -0.58 21.67 45.49
N ARG A 355 -1.03 22.61 46.33
CA ARG A 355 -2.30 22.53 47.09
C ARG A 355 -3.21 23.71 46.74
N SER A 356 -4.50 23.46 46.93
CA SER A 356 -5.63 24.41 46.86
C SER A 356 -5.37 25.84 47.35
N GLY A 357 -5.89 26.83 46.60
CA GLY A 357 -6.07 28.20 47.08
C GLY A 357 -7.23 28.90 46.36
N SER A 358 -8.27 29.29 47.11
CA SER A 358 -9.45 30.01 46.58
C SER A 358 -9.80 31.21 47.46
N PRO A 359 -9.92 32.43 46.91
CA PRO A 359 -10.53 33.56 47.60
C PRO A 359 -12.04 33.67 47.28
N ARG A 360 -12.83 34.18 48.24
CA ARG A 360 -14.23 34.56 48.01
C ARG A 360 -14.35 36.02 47.53
N GLY A 361 -15.16 36.24 46.50
CA GLY A 361 -16.26 37.20 46.60
C GLY A 361 -16.14 38.56 45.90
N ARG A 362 -17.05 38.77 44.93
CA ARG A 362 -18.06 39.83 45.05
C ARG A 362 -19.31 39.51 44.21
N ARG A 363 -20.47 39.97 44.67
CA ARG A 363 -21.72 40.01 43.88
C ARG A 363 -21.85 41.41 43.27
N THR A 364 -22.13 41.48 41.97
CA THR A 364 -22.94 42.54 41.35
C THR A 364 -23.84 41.86 40.33
N ALA A 365 -24.98 42.48 40.02
CA ALA A 365 -25.94 41.95 39.05
C ALA A 365 -26.51 43.10 38.23
N ARG A 366 -26.73 42.88 36.93
CA ARG A 366 -27.84 43.47 36.17
C ARG A 366 -28.03 42.82 34.81
N SER A 367 -29.23 43.01 34.29
CA SER A 367 -29.65 42.88 32.89
C SER A 367 -28.85 43.83 31.96
N TYR A 368 -28.87 43.69 30.65
CA TYR A 368 -29.87 43.03 29.77
C TYR A 368 -29.26 41.97 28.86
#